data_AF-A0A3C0C1E2-F1
#
_entry.id   AF-A0A3C0C1E2-F1
#
_cell.length_a   1.000
_cell.length_b   1.000
_cell.length_c   1.000
_cell.angle_alpha   90.00
_cell.angle_beta   90.00
_cell.angle_gamma   90.00
#
_symmetry.space_group_name_H-M   'P 1'
#
loop_
_entity.id
_entity.type
_entity.pdbx_description
1 polymer ?
#
loop_
_entity_poly.entity_id
_entity_poly.type
_entity_poly.pdbx_seq_one_letter_code
_entity_poly.pdbx_strand_id
1 'polypeptide(L)'
;SRDQLQQDNLALSNDERQNATLKLASAQRELEYLAQSFQEDRNNRIQIETNKIIVETINVVNKFGRDSGYDLIINEGRISQNTILNGGTLYKGASVDITNDIAKVLEKNFQEIKTGG
;
A
#
# COMPACT_ATOMS: atom_id res chain seq x y z
N SER A 1 16.28 -26.48 -19.02
CA SER A 1 14.82 -26.62 -18.84
C SER A 1 14.00 -26.42 -20.12
N ARG A 2 14.32 -25.46 -21.01
CA ARG A 2 13.65 -25.31 -22.31
C ARG A 2 13.98 -26.39 -23.34
N ASP A 3 15.19 -26.94 -23.30
CA ASP A 3 15.65 -27.95 -24.28
C ASP A 3 15.03 -29.34 -24.04
N GLN A 4 14.78 -29.71 -22.78
CA GLN A 4 14.05 -30.94 -22.43
C GLN A 4 12.59 -30.90 -22.89
N LEU A 5 11.93 -29.74 -22.76
CA LEU A 5 10.56 -29.54 -23.22
C LEU A 5 10.45 -29.64 -24.75
N GLN A 6 11.50 -29.31 -25.50
CA GLN A 6 11.54 -29.46 -26.96
C GLN A 6 11.81 -30.93 -27.38
N GLN A 7 12.69 -31.64 -26.68
CA GLN A 7 12.93 -33.07 -26.93
C GLN A 7 11.70 -33.94 -26.62
N ASP A 8 11.02 -33.69 -25.50
CA ASP A 8 9.79 -34.44 -25.15
C ASP A 8 8.64 -34.12 -26.11
N ASN A 9 8.55 -32.89 -26.63
CA ASN A 9 7.56 -32.54 -27.66
C ASN A 9 7.75 -33.30 -28.97
N LEU A 10 8.99 -33.65 -29.33
CA LEU A 10 9.30 -34.43 -30.53
C LEU A 10 8.93 -35.92 -30.37
N ALA A 11 8.84 -36.42 -29.14
CA ALA A 11 8.45 -37.79 -28.82
C ALA A 11 6.93 -38.00 -28.76
N LEU A 12 6.14 -36.92 -28.72
CA LEU A 12 4.68 -36.94 -28.63
C LEU A 12 4.00 -37.01 -30.01
N SER A 13 2.94 -37.80 -30.11
CA SER A 13 2.03 -37.81 -31.27
C SER A 13 1.48 -36.40 -31.55
N ASN A 14 1.07 -36.12 -32.78
CA ASN A 14 0.54 -34.79 -33.16
C ASN A 14 -0.64 -34.37 -32.25
N ASP A 15 -1.49 -35.31 -31.85
CA ASP A 15 -2.62 -35.07 -30.94
C ASP A 15 -2.16 -34.76 -29.50
N GLU A 16 -1.12 -35.45 -29.04
CA GLU A 16 -0.52 -35.23 -27.73
C GLU A 16 0.20 -33.88 -27.64
N ARG A 17 0.88 -33.48 -28.72
CA ARG A 17 1.48 -32.14 -28.87
C ARG A 17 0.42 -31.05 -28.85
N GLN A 18 -0.70 -31.25 -29.53
CA GLN A 18 -1.79 -30.29 -29.55
C GLN A 18 -2.42 -30.15 -28.16
N ASN A 19 -2.66 -31.26 -27.46
CA ASN A 19 -3.18 -31.26 -26.09
C ASN A 19 -2.19 -30.62 -25.09
N ALA A 20 -0.89 -30.92 -25.20
CA ALA A 20 0.15 -30.31 -24.38
C ALA A 20 0.23 -28.79 -24.61
N THR A 21 0.11 -28.33 -25.87
CA THR A 21 0.08 -26.90 -26.21
C THR A 21 -1.14 -26.20 -25.64
N LEU A 22 -2.32 -26.83 -25.71
CA LEU A 22 -3.55 -26.30 -25.12
C LEU A 22 -3.45 -26.18 -23.60
N LYS A 23 -2.90 -27.19 -22.92
CA LYS A 23 -2.64 -27.15 -21.48
C LYS A 23 -1.59 -26.10 -21.09
N LEU A 24 -0.56 -25.92 -21.92
CA LEU A 24 0.46 -24.89 -21.68
C LEU A 24 -0.15 -23.48 -21.81
N ALA A 25 -1.00 -23.28 -22.82
CA ALA A 25 -1.70 -22.01 -23.03
C ALA A 25 -2.72 -21.72 -21.92
N SER A 26 -3.43 -22.74 -21.40
CA SER A 26 -4.32 -22.55 -20.26
C SER A 26 -3.55 -22.21 -18.99
N ALA A 27 -2.45 -22.92 -18.70
CA ALA A 27 -1.60 -22.63 -17.56
C ALA A 27 -0.98 -21.22 -17.63
N GLN A 28 -0.62 -20.75 -18.83
CA GLN A 28 -0.16 -19.36 -19.02
C GLN A 28 -1.24 -18.35 -18.66
N ARG A 29 -2.47 -18.53 -19.14
CA ARG A 29 -3.60 -17.65 -18.79
C ARG A 29 -3.93 -17.67 -17.30
N GLU A 30 -3.89 -18.84 -16.67
CA GLU A 30 -4.11 -18.96 -15.23
C GLU A 30 -3.03 -18.25 -14.42
N LEU A 31 -1.76 -18.36 -14.83
CA LEU A 31 -0.66 -17.61 -14.21
C LEU A 31 -0.79 -16.11 -14.40
N GLU A 32 -1.22 -15.64 -15.58
CA GLU A 32 -1.49 -14.21 -15.83
C GLU A 32 -2.63 -13.70 -14.94
N TYR A 33 -3.73 -14.45 -14.84
CA TYR A 33 -4.84 -14.12 -13.96
C TYR A 33 -4.41 -14.08 -12.50
N LEU A 34 -3.63 -15.06 -12.04
CA LEU A 34 -3.09 -15.10 -10.68
C LEU A 34 -2.14 -13.92 -10.41
N ALA A 35 -1.28 -13.58 -11.37
CA ALA A 35 -0.38 -12.43 -11.24
C ALA A 35 -1.16 -11.11 -11.13
N GLN A 36 -2.23 -10.96 -11.91
CA GLN A 36 -3.12 -9.81 -11.83
C GLN A 36 -3.88 -9.77 -10.49
N SER A 37 -4.46 -10.89 -10.05
CA SER A 37 -5.17 -10.95 -8.77
C SER A 37 -4.25 -10.61 -7.59
N PHE A 38 -3.00 -11.08 -7.62
CA PHE A 38 -1.98 -10.70 -6.63
C PHE A 38 -1.64 -9.21 -6.65
N GLN A 39 -1.64 -8.57 -7.82
CA GLN A 39 -1.41 -7.12 -7.93
C GLN A 39 -2.60 -6.34 -7.36
N GLU A 40 -3.82 -6.74 -7.71
CA GLU A 40 -5.06 -6.13 -7.21
C GLU A 40 -5.18 -6.28 -5.68
N ASP A 41 -4.94 -7.48 -5.15
CA ASP A 41 -4.94 -7.74 -3.71
C ASP A 41 -3.90 -6.91 -2.96
N ARG A 42 -2.70 -6.76 -3.53
CA ARG A 42 -1.67 -5.90 -2.94
C ARG A 42 -2.11 -4.44 -2.93
N ASN A 43 -2.67 -3.94 -4.03
CA ASN A 43 -3.16 -2.56 -4.10
C ASN A 43 -4.28 -2.31 -3.08
N ASN A 44 -5.25 -3.24 -2.98
CA ASN A 44 -6.33 -3.18 -2.01
C ASN A 44 -5.81 -3.18 -0.57
N ARG A 45 -4.86 -4.06 -0.25
CA ARG A 45 -4.24 -4.10 1.08
C ARG A 45 -3.48 -2.82 1.40
N ILE A 46 -2.69 -2.30 0.46
CA ILE A 46 -1.96 -1.03 0.63
C ILE A 46 -2.95 0.10 0.93
N GLN A 47 -4.06 0.18 0.19
CA GLN A 47 -5.07 1.20 0.40
C GLN A 47 -5.76 1.07 1.76
N ILE A 48 -6.13 -0.14 2.17
CA ILE A 48 -6.76 -0.40 3.47
C ILE A 48 -5.83 -0.01 4.61
N GLU A 49 -4.58 -0.46 4.58
CA GLU A 49 -3.60 -0.13 5.63
C GLU A 49 -3.26 1.36 5.66
N THR A 50 -3.15 2.00 4.48
CA THR A 50 -2.95 3.46 4.40
C THR A 50 -4.11 4.22 5.05
N ASN A 51 -5.36 3.82 4.79
CA ASN A 51 -6.53 4.45 5.40
C ASN A 51 -6.55 4.29 6.93
N LYS A 52 -6.17 3.12 7.45
CA LYS A 52 -6.05 2.91 8.90
C LYS A 52 -5.05 3.88 9.52
N ILE A 53 -3.87 4.01 8.93
CA ILE A 53 -2.82 4.94 9.39
C ILE A 53 -3.33 6.40 9.36
N ILE A 54 -4.04 6.80 8.31
CA ILE A 54 -4.61 8.16 8.20
C ILE A 54 -5.62 8.41 9.32
N VAL A 55 -6.55 7.48 9.57
CA VAL A 55 -7.57 7.61 10.63
C VAL A 55 -6.93 7.69 12.01
N GLU A 56 -5.95 6.83 12.29
CA GLU A 56 -5.21 6.85 13.55
C GLU A 56 -4.47 8.18 13.74
N THR A 57 -3.80 8.66 12.69
CA THR A 57 -3.10 9.95 12.71
C THR A 57 -4.06 11.10 13.00
N ILE A 58 -5.22 11.15 12.34
CA ILE A 58 -6.25 12.17 12.58
C ILE A 58 -6.71 12.14 14.05
N ASN A 59 -6.91 10.96 14.63
CA ASN A 59 -7.32 10.83 16.03
C ASN A 59 -6.24 11.37 17.00
N VAL A 60 -4.97 11.08 16.73
CA VAL A 60 -3.85 11.62 17.52
C VAL A 60 -3.76 13.14 17.38
N VAL A 61 -3.85 13.66 16.15
CA VAL A 61 -3.85 15.12 15.88
C VAL A 61 -5.00 15.81 16.60
N ASN A 62 -6.22 15.26 16.56
CA ASN A 62 -7.38 15.83 17.24
C ASN A 62 -7.24 15.80 18.77
N LYS A 63 -6.66 14.74 19.35
CA LYS A 63 -6.40 14.66 20.78
C LYS A 63 -5.35 15.69 21.19
N PHE A 64 -4.21 15.71 20.51
CA PHE A 64 -3.13 16.66 20.75
C PHE A 64 -3.60 18.11 20.62
N GLY A 65 -4.40 18.40 19.58
CA GLY A 65 -5.02 19.69 19.34
C GLY A 65 -5.83 20.17 20.54
N ARG A 66 -6.76 19.33 21.02
CA ARG A 66 -7.58 19.62 22.20
C ARG A 66 -6.77 19.80 23.47
N ASP A 67 -5.83 18.88 23.73
CA ASP A 67 -5.03 18.88 24.96
C ASP A 67 -4.08 20.09 25.03
N SER A 68 -3.65 20.59 23.86
CA SER A 68 -2.74 21.75 23.75
C SER A 68 -3.46 23.08 23.52
N GLY A 69 -4.79 23.09 23.46
CA GLY A 69 -5.60 24.31 23.31
C GLY A 69 -5.62 24.89 21.90
N TYR A 70 -5.40 24.09 20.86
CA TYR A 70 -5.55 24.52 19.47
C TYR A 70 -7.02 24.47 19.04
N ASP A 71 -7.53 25.60 18.54
CA ASP A 71 -8.88 25.69 17.97
C ASP A 71 -8.93 25.26 16.49
N LEU A 72 -7.83 25.42 15.76
CA LEU A 72 -7.74 25.11 14.33
C LEU A 72 -6.37 24.54 13.98
N ILE A 73 -6.36 23.39 13.28
CA ILE A 73 -5.16 22.78 12.72
C ILE A 73 -5.32 22.80 11.20
N ILE A 74 -4.31 23.31 10.51
CA ILE A 74 -4.28 23.45 9.05
C ILE A 74 -3.12 22.62 8.52
N ASN A 75 -3.34 21.90 7.42
CA ASN A 75 -2.29 21.14 6.76
C ASN A 75 -1.21 22.05 6.16
N GLU A 76 0.04 21.60 6.21
CA GLU A 76 1.08 22.18 5.36
C GLU A 76 0.79 21.78 3.90
N GLY A 77 0.89 22.74 2.99
CA GLY A 77 0.51 22.52 1.60
C GLY A 77 1.32 21.40 0.93
N ARG A 78 0.60 20.54 0.19
CA ARG A 78 1.02 19.40 -0.67
C ARG A 78 1.45 18.10 0.02
N ILE A 79 0.52 17.14 0.03
CA ILE A 79 0.80 15.70 0.17
C ILE A 79 0.72 15.05 -1.22
N SER A 80 1.86 14.95 -1.93
CA SER A 80 2.02 14.13 -3.16
C SER A 80 1.20 14.53 -4.40
N GLN A 81 1.68 14.14 -5.59
CA GLN A 81 1.06 14.44 -6.90
C GLN A 81 -0.34 13.81 -7.10
N ASN A 82 -0.75 12.89 -6.22
CA ASN A 82 -2.00 12.14 -6.34
C ASN A 82 -3.00 12.33 -5.19
N THR A 83 -2.71 13.16 -4.19
CA THR A 83 -3.67 13.43 -3.09
C THR A 83 -3.72 14.91 -2.81
N ILE A 84 -4.57 15.60 -3.57
CA ILE A 84 -4.76 17.04 -3.39
C ILE A 84 -5.59 17.28 -2.13
N LEU A 85 -4.93 17.47 -0.99
CA LEU A 85 -5.49 18.36 0.03
C LEU A 85 -5.41 19.77 -0.57
N ASN A 86 -6.50 20.18 -1.22
CA ASN A 86 -6.64 21.50 -1.82
C ASN A 86 -6.69 22.52 -0.67
N GLY A 87 -5.70 23.41 -0.62
CA GLY A 87 -5.50 24.35 0.49
C GLY A 87 -4.40 23.86 1.43
N GLY A 88 -3.61 24.81 1.93
CA GLY A 88 -2.53 24.51 2.87
C GLY A 88 -1.72 25.76 3.15
N THR A 89 -0.94 25.69 4.22
CA THR A 89 -0.16 26.82 4.69
C THR A 89 1.11 26.97 3.85
N LEU A 90 1.23 28.10 3.11
CA LEU A 90 2.42 28.43 2.31
C LEU A 90 3.55 29.02 3.15
N TYR A 91 3.19 29.70 4.24
CA TYR A 91 4.14 30.32 5.15
C TYR A 91 3.64 30.16 6.58
N LYS A 92 4.51 29.64 7.45
CA LYS A 92 4.28 29.48 8.88
C LYS A 92 5.57 29.71 9.63
N GLY A 93 5.47 30.15 10.88
CA GLY A 93 6.60 30.09 11.81
C GLY A 93 6.83 28.64 12.24
N ALA A 94 8.09 28.26 12.50
CA ALA A 94 8.41 26.92 13.00
C ALA A 94 7.72 26.60 14.35
N SER A 95 7.38 27.63 15.14
CA SER A 95 6.72 27.50 16.44
C SER A 95 5.27 27.03 16.37
N VAL A 96 4.63 27.08 15.20
CA VAL A 96 3.24 26.61 15.01
C VAL A 96 3.18 25.26 14.29
N ASP A 97 4.34 24.70 13.93
CA ASP A 97 4.42 23.39 13.31
C ASP A 97 4.45 22.27 14.35
N ILE A 98 3.34 21.57 14.48
CA ILE A 98 3.17 20.46 15.43
C ILE A 98 3.60 19.10 14.88
N THR A 99 4.08 19.01 13.63
CA THR A 99 4.32 17.74 12.94
C THR A 99 5.27 16.82 13.73
N ASN A 100 6.36 17.37 14.25
CA ASN A 100 7.33 16.61 15.02
C ASN A 100 6.78 16.14 16.37
N ASP A 101 5.91 16.92 17.00
CA ASP A 101 5.33 16.55 18.28
C ASP A 101 4.28 15.45 18.09
N ILE A 102 3.47 15.54 17.04
CA ILE A 102 2.57 14.45 16.62
C ILE A 102 3.36 13.17 16.30
N ALA A 103 4.48 13.28 15.58
CA ALA A 103 5.31 12.12 15.25
C ALA A 103 5.84 11.42 16.50
N LYS A 104 6.27 12.17 17.52
CA LYS A 104 6.69 11.59 18.82
C LYS A 104 5.55 10.88 19.55
N VAL A 105 4.34 11.44 19.50
CA VAL A 105 3.16 10.79 20.13
C VAL A 105 2.79 9.51 19.40
N LEU A 106 2.81 9.52 18.05
CA LEU A 106 2.57 8.32 17.25
C LEU A 106 3.62 7.24 17.52
N GLU A 107 4.91 7.60 17.52
CA GLU A 107 5.99 6.66 17.85
C GLU A 107 5.77 6.06 19.24
N LYS A 108 5.47 6.89 20.25
CA LYS A 108 5.17 6.43 21.60
C LYS A 108 4.00 5.44 21.62
N ASN A 109 2.87 5.78 21.01
CA ASN A 109 1.69 4.90 20.94
C ASN A 109 2.04 3.56 20.26
N PHE A 110 2.82 3.60 19.17
CA PHE A 110 3.26 2.41 18.47
C PHE A 110 4.15 1.51 19.32
N GLN A 111 5.08 2.10 20.08
CA GLN A 111 5.93 1.35 21.01
C GLN A 111 5.10 0.73 22.15
N GLU A 112 4.13 1.47 22.70
CA GLU A 112 3.22 0.96 23.75
C GLU A 112 2.41 -0.25 23.27
N ILE A 113 1.87 -0.20 22.05
CA ILE A 113 1.17 -1.34 21.42
C ILE A 113 2.11 -2.54 21.26
N LYS A 114 3.37 -2.31 20.84
CA LYS A 114 4.38 -3.36 20.67
C LYS A 114 4.78 -4.03 21.97
N THR A 115 4.89 -3.27 23.06
CA THR A 115 5.33 -3.80 24.36
C THR A 115 4.24 -4.56 25.11
N GLY A 116 3.00 -4.53 24.60
CA GLY A 116 1.83 -5.08 25.28
C GLY A 116 1.40 -4.15 26.40
N GLY A 117 0.24 -3.50 26.21
CA GLY A 117 -0.44 -2.78 27.30
C GLY A 117 -0.86 -3.71 28.42
#